data_AF-A0A7S3YB00-F1
#
_entry.id   AF-A0A7S3YB00-F1
#
_cell.length_a   1.000
_cell.length_b   1.000
_cell.length_c   1.000
_cell.angle_alpha   90.00
_cell.angle_beta   90.00
_cell.angle_gamma   90.00
#
_symmetry.space_group_name_H-M   'P 1'
#
loop_
_entity.id
_entity.type
_entity.pdbx_description
1 polymer ?
#
loop_
_entity_poly.entity_id
_entity_poly.type
_entity_poly.pdbx_seq_one_letter_code
_entity_poly.pdbx_strand_id
1 'polypeptide(L)'
;DGEEKRLPIYVACAKSPQHVIEVVLSVFVRRSRLPEPGEILFCNERTSVEDIDLLFYRFLNAKKHNRGHFVFTVADVHALTYTQQVAVLDRLREVIGDTGMDNAANLLFVSGKPRQVLLNSLSAHMISLEALDEKTLQYSLKYATNDHCGQTLCVSSAINGAGKTSYILKEVGMMQAQQKPI
;
A
#
# COMPACT_ATOMS: atom_id res chain seq x y z
N ASP A 1 3.85 -11.97 -34.23
CA ASP A 1 3.35 -12.42 -32.90
C ASP A 1 3.17 -11.23 -31.99
N GLY A 2 1.97 -10.64 -32.05
CA GLY A 2 1.62 -9.48 -31.25
C GLY A 2 1.25 -9.94 -29.85
N GLU A 3 2.21 -9.93 -28.93
CA GLU A 3 1.89 -9.88 -27.51
C GLU A 3 1.08 -8.61 -27.26
N GLU A 4 -0.22 -8.79 -27.10
CA GLU A 4 -1.12 -7.78 -26.60
C GLU A 4 -0.55 -7.32 -25.25
N LYS A 5 0.16 -6.19 -25.24
CA LYS A 5 0.82 -5.62 -24.06
C LYS A 5 -0.23 -5.46 -22.96
N ARG A 6 -0.33 -6.45 -22.07
CA ARG A 6 -1.19 -6.35 -20.90
C ARG A 6 -0.73 -5.14 -20.11
N LEU A 7 -1.64 -4.19 -19.90
CA LEU A 7 -1.38 -3.02 -19.08
C LEU A 7 -0.87 -3.50 -17.70
N PRO A 8 0.16 -2.86 -17.12
CA PRO A 8 0.72 -3.26 -15.83
C PRO A 8 -0.17 -2.80 -14.66
N ILE A 9 -1.47 -3.03 -14.80
CA ILE A 9 -2.53 -2.70 -13.85
C ILE A 9 -3.05 -4.03 -13.30
N TYR A 10 -3.18 -4.09 -11.99
CA TYR A 10 -3.59 -5.27 -11.25
C TYR A 10 -4.66 -4.89 -10.23
N VAL A 11 -5.59 -5.81 -9.97
CA VAL A 11 -6.67 -5.60 -9.00
C VAL A 11 -6.77 -6.80 -8.09
N ALA A 12 -6.81 -6.57 -6.78
CA ALA A 12 -6.98 -7.61 -5.77
C ALA A 12 -8.13 -7.28 -4.83
N CYS A 13 -8.79 -8.33 -4.34
CA CYS A 13 -9.80 -8.23 -3.29
C CYS A 13 -9.31 -9.00 -2.07
N ALA A 14 -9.12 -8.30 -0.95
CA ALA A 14 -8.86 -8.91 0.34
C ALA A 14 -10.13 -9.59 0.90
N LYS A 15 -9.94 -10.45 1.90
CA LYS A 15 -11.04 -11.16 2.58
C LYS A 15 -11.99 -10.22 3.31
N SER A 16 -11.44 -9.15 3.89
CA SER A 16 -12.20 -8.10 4.56
C SER A 16 -11.42 -6.78 4.57
N PRO A 17 -12.05 -5.64 4.92
CA PRO A 17 -11.37 -4.35 5.10
C PRO A 17 -10.13 -4.40 6.00
N GLN A 18 -10.20 -5.16 7.09
CA GLN A 18 -9.12 -5.25 8.07
C GLN A 18 -7.86 -5.93 7.52
N HIS A 19 -8.01 -6.78 6.49
CA HIS A 19 -6.90 -7.54 5.92
C HIS A 19 -6.29 -6.87 4.68
N VAL A 20 -6.76 -5.68 4.28
CA VAL A 20 -6.21 -4.97 3.11
C VAL A 20 -4.73 -4.65 3.32
N ILE A 21 -4.37 -4.15 4.51
CA ILE A 21 -2.97 -3.84 4.85
C ILE A 21 -2.10 -5.09 4.73
N GLU A 22 -2.56 -6.25 5.20
CA GLU A 22 -1.80 -7.51 5.11
C GLU A 22 -1.57 -7.93 3.66
N VAL A 23 -2.61 -7.84 2.82
CA VAL A 23 -2.52 -8.11 1.37
C VAL A 23 -1.52 -7.18 0.71
N VAL A 24 -1.59 -5.88 0.99
CA VAL A 24 -0.66 -4.86 0.45
C VAL A 24 0.77 -5.17 0.89
N LEU A 25 1.02 -5.28 2.19
CA LEU A 25 2.37 -5.52 2.73
C LEU A 25 2.96 -6.85 2.24
N SER A 26 2.12 -7.87 2.02
CA SER A 26 2.56 -9.14 1.43
C SER A 26 3.19 -8.97 0.05
N VAL A 27 2.71 -8.02 -0.77
CA VAL A 27 3.32 -7.70 -2.07
C VAL A 27 4.73 -7.18 -1.91
N PHE A 28 4.94 -6.27 -0.97
CA PHE A 28 6.24 -5.65 -0.71
C PHE A 28 7.22 -6.65 -0.06
N VAL A 29 6.76 -7.43 0.91
CA VAL A 29 7.56 -8.48 1.55
C VAL A 29 8.01 -9.55 0.55
N ARG A 30 7.14 -9.98 -0.37
CA ARG A 30 7.53 -10.92 -1.46
C ARG A 30 8.61 -10.37 -2.38
N ARG A 31 8.79 -9.06 -2.40
CA ARG A 31 9.83 -8.35 -3.15
C ARG A 31 11.03 -7.97 -2.29
N SER A 32 11.08 -8.48 -1.06
CA SER A 32 12.16 -8.28 -0.10
C SER A 32 12.46 -6.80 0.18
N ARG A 33 11.43 -5.95 0.18
CA ARG A 33 11.56 -4.52 0.46
C ARG A 33 10.36 -3.97 1.22
N LEU A 34 10.54 -2.83 1.88
CA LEU A 34 9.44 -2.02 2.38
C LEU A 34 8.90 -1.10 1.28
N PRO A 35 7.64 -0.65 1.41
CA PRO A 35 7.12 0.41 0.56
C PRO A 35 7.84 1.73 0.80
N GLU A 36 8.20 2.41 -0.28
CA GLU A 36 8.78 3.75 -0.25
C GLU A 36 7.68 4.81 -0.06
N PRO A 37 8.02 5.99 0.50
CA PRO A 37 7.10 7.10 0.60
C PRO A 37 6.47 7.44 -0.76
N GLY A 38 5.15 7.37 -0.83
CA GLY A 38 4.40 7.69 -2.03
C GLY A 38 4.16 6.53 -3.00
N GLU A 39 4.54 5.30 -2.65
CA GLU A 39 4.10 4.09 -3.38
C GLU A 39 2.72 3.61 -2.98
N ILE A 40 2.28 3.84 -1.73
CA ILE A 40 0.96 3.40 -1.26
C ILE A 40 0.10 4.60 -0.91
N LEU A 41 -1.13 4.61 -1.39
CA LEU A 41 -2.21 5.49 -0.95
C LEU A 41 -3.31 4.65 -0.31
N PHE A 42 -3.53 4.82 1.00
CA PHE A 42 -4.67 4.24 1.71
C PHE A 42 -5.87 5.17 1.59
N CYS A 43 -6.90 4.73 0.88
CA CYS A 43 -8.10 5.53 0.68
C CYS A 43 -8.98 5.57 1.94
N ASN A 44 -9.63 6.71 2.15
CA ASN A 44 -10.69 6.92 3.11
C ASN A 44 -11.75 7.85 2.50
N GLU A 45 -12.82 8.14 3.25
CA GLU A 45 -13.93 8.98 2.77
C GLU A 45 -13.51 10.41 2.37
N ARG A 46 -12.38 10.90 2.89
CA ARG A 46 -11.84 12.23 2.62
C ARG A 46 -10.74 12.23 1.55
N THR A 47 -10.37 11.07 1.01
CA THR A 47 -9.36 11.00 -0.06
C THR A 47 -9.84 11.78 -1.26
N SER A 48 -9.03 12.75 -1.67
CA SER A 48 -9.32 13.59 -2.82
C SER A 48 -8.93 12.87 -4.11
N VAL A 49 -9.52 13.31 -5.23
CA VAL A 49 -9.10 12.82 -6.55
C VAL A 49 -7.67 13.25 -6.86
N GLU A 50 -7.22 14.40 -6.35
CA GLU A 50 -5.86 14.92 -6.53
C GLU A 50 -4.80 14.00 -5.91
N ASP A 51 -5.07 13.42 -4.74
CA ASP A 51 -4.17 12.45 -4.10
C ASP A 51 -3.93 11.22 -4.99
N ILE A 52 -5.00 10.79 -5.68
CA ILE A 52 -4.98 9.63 -6.57
C ILE A 52 -4.29 9.98 -7.89
N ASP A 53 -4.58 11.15 -8.45
CA ASP A 53 -3.91 11.67 -9.65
C ASP A 53 -2.39 11.75 -9.42
N LEU A 54 -1.94 12.24 -8.27
CA LEU A 54 -0.52 12.30 -7.94
C LEU A 54 0.13 10.90 -7.95
N LEU A 55 -0.57 9.89 -7.45
CA LEU A 55 -0.11 8.50 -7.51
C LEU A 55 -0.04 8.02 -8.97
N PHE A 56 -1.03 8.33 -9.81
CA PHE A 56 -1.03 7.97 -11.23
C PHE A 56 0.13 8.62 -11.99
N TYR A 57 0.41 9.90 -11.75
CA TYR A 57 1.57 10.57 -12.35
C TYR A 57 2.90 9.93 -11.96
N ARG A 58 3.05 9.51 -10.70
CA ARG A 58 4.24 8.78 -10.23
C ARG A 58 4.36 7.42 -10.89
N PHE A 59 3.25 6.69 -11.00
CA PHE A 59 3.17 5.40 -11.67
C PHE A 59 3.59 5.50 -13.14
N LEU A 60 3.05 6.47 -13.89
CA LEU A 60 3.28 6.62 -15.33
C LEU A 60 4.70 7.11 -15.68
N ASN A 61 5.34 7.86 -14.79
CA ASN A 61 6.71 8.37 -15.00
C ASN A 61 7.78 7.54 -14.27
N ALA A 62 7.41 6.44 -13.64
CA ALA A 62 8.29 5.69 -12.76
C ALA A 62 9.61 5.23 -13.43
N LYS A 63 9.57 4.72 -14.68
CA LYS A 63 10.78 4.28 -15.39
C LYS A 63 11.74 5.44 -15.67
N LYS A 64 11.26 6.66 -15.93
CA LYS A 64 12.11 7.85 -16.12
C LYS A 64 12.96 8.15 -14.88
N HIS A 65 12.48 7.72 -13.70
CA HIS A 65 13.14 7.93 -12.42
C HIS A 65 13.78 6.65 -11.85
N ASN A 66 14.07 5.65 -12.69
CA ASN A 66 14.63 4.34 -12.29
C ASN A 66 13.73 3.55 -11.31
N ARG A 67 12.44 3.85 -11.26
CA ARG A 67 11.42 3.19 -10.43
C ARG A 67 10.51 2.26 -11.22
N GLY A 68 10.93 1.82 -12.41
CA GLY A 68 10.12 0.95 -13.27
C GLY A 68 9.71 -0.38 -12.63
N HIS A 69 10.51 -0.86 -11.68
CA HIS A 69 10.24 -2.08 -10.94
C HIS A 69 9.31 -1.86 -9.73
N PHE A 70 8.91 -0.63 -9.39
CA PHE A 70 8.10 -0.32 -8.21
C PHE A 70 6.64 -0.79 -8.38
N VAL A 71 5.89 -0.85 -7.27
CA VAL A 71 4.45 -1.09 -7.29
C VAL A 71 3.76 0.06 -6.58
N PHE A 72 3.02 0.85 -7.36
CA PHE A 72 2.15 1.88 -6.85
C PHE A 72 0.81 1.25 -6.49
N THR A 73 0.32 1.50 -5.28
CA THR A 73 -0.84 0.81 -4.73
C THR A 73 -1.89 1.81 -4.26
N VAL A 74 -3.11 1.69 -4.78
CA VAL A 74 -4.31 2.34 -4.23
C VAL A 74 -5.02 1.29 -3.36
N ALA A 75 -4.85 1.41 -2.06
CA ALA A 75 -5.43 0.53 -1.07
C ALA A 75 -6.74 1.09 -0.52
N ASP A 76 -7.56 0.22 0.09
CA ASP A 76 -8.84 0.59 0.68
C ASP A 76 -9.82 1.27 -0.28
N VAL A 77 -9.82 0.87 -1.55
CA VAL A 77 -10.70 1.46 -2.58
C VAL A 77 -12.19 1.42 -2.19
N HIS A 78 -12.60 0.42 -1.42
CA HIS A 78 -13.96 0.31 -0.90
C HIS A 78 -14.38 1.41 0.09
N ALA A 79 -13.44 2.20 0.61
CA ALA A 79 -13.72 3.38 1.43
C ALA A 79 -14.09 4.59 0.58
N LEU A 80 -13.79 4.57 -0.73
CA LEU A 80 -14.24 5.59 -1.66
C LEU A 80 -15.72 5.40 -1.98
N THR A 81 -16.45 6.50 -2.05
CA THR A 81 -17.82 6.54 -2.55
C THR A 81 -17.90 6.08 -4.01
N TYR A 82 -19.10 5.69 -4.45
CA TYR A 82 -19.34 5.31 -5.85
C TYR A 82 -18.84 6.38 -6.84
N THR A 83 -19.16 7.65 -6.59
CA THR A 83 -18.80 8.77 -7.45
C THR A 83 -17.29 8.96 -7.51
N GLN A 84 -16.60 8.84 -6.38
CA GLN A 84 -15.13 8.86 -6.34
C GLN A 84 -14.54 7.69 -7.13
N GLN A 85 -15.07 6.47 -6.99
CA GLN A 85 -14.55 5.31 -7.73
C GLN A 85 -14.69 5.47 -9.25
N VAL A 86 -15.83 6.00 -9.72
CA VAL A 86 -16.03 6.31 -11.14
C VAL A 86 -15.04 7.38 -11.60
N ALA A 87 -14.89 8.46 -10.84
CA ALA A 87 -13.93 9.51 -11.14
C ALA A 87 -12.50 8.97 -11.25
N VAL A 88 -12.08 8.08 -10.33
CA VAL A 88 -10.77 7.43 -10.37
C VAL A 88 -10.55 6.63 -11.64
N LEU A 89 -11.55 5.89 -12.11
CA LEU A 89 -11.47 5.12 -13.36
C LEU A 89 -11.34 6.05 -14.57
N ASP A 90 -12.12 7.13 -14.60
CA ASP A 90 -12.11 8.07 -15.71
C ASP A 90 -10.78 8.83 -15.77
N ARG A 91 -10.26 9.27 -14.62
CA ARG A 91 -8.92 9.88 -14.52
C ARG A 91 -7.82 8.91 -14.92
N LEU A 92 -7.90 7.65 -14.51
CA LEU A 92 -6.93 6.64 -14.93
C LEU A 92 -6.88 6.52 -16.46
N ARG A 93 -8.04 6.44 -17.13
CA ARG A 93 -8.13 6.37 -18.59
C ARG A 93 -7.59 7.62 -19.27
N GLU A 94 -7.95 8.79 -18.75
CA GLU A 94 -7.50 10.09 -19.27
C GLU A 94 -5.99 10.20 -19.21
N VAL A 95 -5.38 10.00 -18.03
CA VAL A 95 -3.94 10.18 -17.85
C VAL A 95 -3.14 9.14 -18.65
N ILE A 96 -3.65 7.91 -18.77
CA ILE A 96 -3.08 6.88 -19.66
C ILE A 96 -3.15 7.32 -21.13
N GLY A 97 -4.28 7.87 -21.56
CA GLY A 97 -4.48 8.38 -22.93
C GLY A 97 -3.52 9.52 -23.27
N ASP A 98 -3.29 10.43 -22.33
CA ASP A 98 -2.45 11.61 -22.52
C ASP A 98 -0.95 11.29 -22.46
N THR A 99 -0.53 10.46 -21.50
CA THR A 99 0.90 10.21 -21.22
C THR A 99 1.44 8.96 -21.90
N GLY A 100 0.58 7.99 -22.20
CA GLY A 100 0.97 6.64 -22.60
C GLY A 100 1.57 5.83 -21.45
N MET A 101 1.90 4.56 -21.73
CA MET A 101 2.33 3.57 -20.72
C MET A 101 3.80 3.15 -20.83
N ASP A 102 4.57 3.70 -21.76
CA ASP A 102 5.93 3.22 -22.01
C ASP A 102 6.84 3.36 -20.78
N ASN A 103 6.61 4.42 -20.00
CA ASN A 103 7.36 4.74 -18.78
C ASN A 103 6.70 4.24 -17.48
N ALA A 104 5.57 3.53 -17.58
CA ALA A 104 4.80 3.10 -16.43
C ALA A 104 5.48 1.96 -15.64
N ALA A 105 5.32 1.97 -14.32
CA ALA A 105 5.64 0.84 -13.44
C ALA A 105 4.43 -0.09 -13.27
N ASN A 106 4.25 -0.72 -12.10
CA ASN A 106 3.08 -1.53 -11.78
C ASN A 106 2.09 -0.72 -10.94
N LEU A 107 0.80 -0.82 -11.25
CA LEU A 107 -0.30 -0.23 -10.47
C LEU A 107 -1.17 -1.33 -9.89
N LEU A 108 -1.43 -1.28 -8.58
CA LEU A 108 -2.24 -2.26 -7.86
C LEU A 108 -3.41 -1.55 -7.17
N PHE A 109 -4.64 -1.99 -7.44
CA PHE A 109 -5.80 -1.62 -6.65
C PHE A 109 -6.14 -2.73 -5.66
N VAL A 110 -6.34 -2.39 -4.39
CA VAL A 110 -6.76 -3.35 -3.36
C VAL A 110 -8.04 -2.89 -2.67
N SER A 111 -9.03 -3.78 -2.62
CA SER A 111 -10.29 -3.54 -1.91
C SER A 111 -10.53 -4.61 -0.87
N GLY A 112 -11.09 -4.21 0.29
CA GLY A 112 -11.55 -5.13 1.33
C GLY A 112 -12.99 -5.58 1.15
N LYS A 113 -13.71 -5.06 0.14
CA LYS A 113 -15.09 -5.45 -0.18
C LYS A 113 -15.20 -5.86 -1.65
N PRO A 114 -15.92 -6.95 -1.97
CA PRO A 114 -16.18 -7.32 -3.35
C PRO A 114 -17.22 -6.39 -4.00
N ARG A 115 -17.45 -6.58 -5.31
CA ARG A 115 -18.53 -5.93 -6.10
C ARG A 115 -18.51 -4.41 -6.13
N GLN A 116 -17.34 -3.81 -5.91
CA GLN A 116 -17.14 -2.37 -6.13
C GLN A 116 -17.07 -2.07 -7.62
N VAL A 117 -17.51 -0.89 -8.03
CA VAL A 117 -17.51 -0.51 -9.46
C VAL A 117 -16.11 -0.51 -10.02
N LEU A 118 -15.13 0.00 -9.28
CA LEU A 118 -13.73 -0.05 -9.67
C LEU A 118 -13.25 -1.47 -9.97
N LEU A 119 -13.60 -2.43 -9.09
CA LEU A 119 -13.21 -3.83 -9.25
C LEU A 119 -13.89 -4.48 -10.45
N ASN A 120 -15.17 -4.19 -10.67
CA ASN A 120 -15.93 -4.75 -11.78
C ASN A 120 -15.41 -4.21 -13.13
N SER A 121 -15.15 -2.90 -13.21
CA SER A 121 -14.63 -2.24 -14.40
C SER A 121 -13.22 -2.70 -14.77
N LEU A 122 -12.40 -3.11 -13.79
CA LEU A 122 -11.05 -3.63 -13.99
C LEU A 122 -10.96 -5.15 -13.77
N SER A 123 -12.08 -5.87 -13.93
CA SER A 123 -12.14 -7.31 -13.68
C SER A 123 -11.19 -8.15 -14.55
N ALA A 124 -10.88 -7.68 -15.76
CA ALA A 124 -9.87 -8.31 -16.63
C ALA A 124 -8.44 -8.29 -16.04
N HIS A 125 -8.18 -7.39 -15.10
CA HIS A 125 -6.90 -7.22 -14.40
C HIS A 125 -6.91 -7.85 -13.00
N MET A 126 -7.95 -8.60 -12.67
CA MET A 126 -8.11 -9.19 -11.34
C MET A 126 -7.11 -10.34 -11.14
N ILE A 127 -6.40 -10.30 -10.02
CA ILE A 127 -5.45 -11.32 -9.59
C ILE A 127 -5.86 -11.86 -8.23
N SER A 128 -5.63 -13.16 -8.03
CA SER A 128 -5.72 -13.76 -6.69
C SER A 128 -4.46 -13.40 -5.92
N LEU A 129 -4.58 -12.50 -4.95
CA LEU A 129 -3.48 -12.11 -4.07
C LEU A 129 -3.83 -12.47 -2.63
N GLU A 130 -3.31 -13.60 -2.18
CA GLU A 130 -3.44 -14.02 -0.79
C GLU A 130 -2.42 -13.31 0.08
N ALA A 131 -2.85 -12.86 1.26
CA ALA A 131 -1.94 -12.39 2.30
C ALA A 131 -1.01 -13.53 2.75
N LEU A 132 0.23 -13.17 3.06
CA LEU A 132 1.15 -14.07 3.75
C LEU A 132 0.60 -14.41 5.14
N ASP A 133 1.04 -15.52 5.70
CA ASP A 133 0.69 -15.86 7.06
C ASP A 133 1.21 -14.79 8.03
N GLU A 134 0.44 -14.56 9.10
CA GLU A 134 0.72 -13.51 10.07
C GLU A 134 2.13 -13.60 10.64
N LYS A 135 2.64 -14.82 10.90
CA LYS A 135 3.98 -15.04 11.48
C LYS A 135 5.08 -14.62 10.51
N THR A 136 4.97 -15.00 9.23
CA THR A 136 5.91 -14.61 8.18
C THR A 136 5.88 -13.10 7.96
N LEU A 137 4.69 -12.49 7.95
CA LEU A 137 4.54 -11.05 7.78
C LEU A 137 5.16 -10.30 8.96
N GLN A 138 4.87 -10.71 10.19
CA GLN A 138 5.47 -10.14 11.40
C GLN A 138 6.98 -10.28 11.40
N TYR A 139 7.52 -11.45 11.06
CA TYR A 139 8.96 -11.69 11.00
C TYR A 139 9.63 -10.78 9.98
N SER A 140 9.08 -10.74 8.75
CA SER A 140 9.66 -9.97 7.64
C SER A 140 9.61 -8.46 7.91
N LEU A 141 8.50 -7.97 8.45
CA LEU A 141 8.36 -6.56 8.81
C LEU A 141 9.26 -6.22 9.99
N LYS A 142 9.36 -7.07 11.02
CA LYS A 142 10.28 -6.85 12.14
C LYS A 142 11.73 -6.77 11.67
N TYR A 143 12.14 -7.66 10.78
CA TYR A 143 13.48 -7.65 10.20
C TYR A 143 13.73 -6.37 9.40
N ALA A 144 12.83 -6.05 8.46
CA ALA A 144 13.00 -4.88 7.59
C ALA A 144 12.95 -3.56 8.37
N THR A 145 12.04 -3.43 9.34
CA THR A 145 11.98 -2.23 10.19
C THR A 145 13.25 -2.08 11.03
N ASN A 146 13.79 -3.18 11.56
CA ASN A 146 15.05 -3.14 12.32
C ASN A 146 16.24 -2.70 11.47
N ASP A 147 16.26 -3.09 10.19
CA ASP A 147 17.31 -2.70 9.24
C ASP A 147 17.21 -1.22 8.85
N HIS A 148 16.01 -0.70 8.59
CA HIS A 148 15.81 0.66 8.08
C HIS A 148 15.64 1.74 9.16
N CYS A 149 14.93 1.43 10.24
CA CYS A 149 14.50 2.40 11.27
C CYS A 149 14.94 1.99 12.69
N GLY A 150 15.65 0.88 12.85
CA GLY A 150 15.96 0.32 14.16
C GLY A 150 14.75 -0.33 14.85
N GLN A 151 14.83 -0.47 16.17
CA GLN A 151 13.82 -1.21 16.92
C GLN A 151 12.52 -0.41 17.07
N THR A 152 11.47 -0.81 16.37
CA THR A 152 10.10 -0.30 16.62
C THR A 152 9.39 -1.14 17.67
N LEU A 153 8.79 -0.49 18.68
CA LEU A 153 8.08 -1.13 19.78
C LEU A 153 6.61 -0.69 19.80
N CYS A 154 5.71 -1.66 19.95
CA CYS A 154 4.29 -1.41 20.22
C CYS A 154 3.97 -1.90 21.63
N VAL A 155 3.49 -1.00 22.49
CA VAL A 155 3.14 -1.31 23.88
C VAL A 155 1.62 -1.28 24.01
N SER A 156 1.02 -2.45 24.22
CA SER A 156 -0.42 -2.61 24.35
C SER A 156 -0.80 -3.25 25.69
N SER A 157 -2.01 -2.97 26.16
CA SER A 157 -2.58 -3.60 27.36
C SER A 157 -4.11 -3.63 27.24
N ALA A 158 -4.73 -4.70 27.73
CA ALA A 158 -6.19 -4.85 27.68
C ALA A 158 -6.94 -3.90 28.64
N ILE A 159 -6.27 -3.44 29.69
CA ILE A 159 -6.85 -2.53 30.69
C ILE A 159 -6.22 -1.13 30.63
N ASN A 160 -7.03 -0.13 30.96
CA ASN A 160 -6.56 1.22 31.25
C ASN A 160 -5.82 1.24 32.59
N GLY A 161 -4.81 2.11 32.71
CA GLY A 161 -4.02 2.20 33.95
C GLY A 161 -2.92 1.14 34.14
N ALA A 162 -2.71 0.21 33.20
CA ALA A 162 -1.62 -0.78 33.27
C ALA A 162 -0.18 -0.21 33.12
N GLY A 163 -0.02 1.12 33.11
CA GLY A 163 1.30 1.75 33.07
C GLY A 163 1.98 1.79 31.69
N LYS A 164 1.23 1.71 30.57
CA LYS A 164 1.80 1.82 29.21
C LYS A 164 2.71 3.05 29.03
N THR A 165 2.25 4.22 29.47
CA THR A 165 3.02 5.47 29.43
C THR A 165 4.28 5.39 30.30
N SER A 166 4.15 4.86 31.51
CA SER A 166 5.29 4.68 32.43
C SER A 166 6.33 3.72 31.87
N TYR A 167 5.90 2.66 31.18
CA TYR A 167 6.80 1.72 30.50
C TYR A 167 7.56 2.39 29.35
N ILE A 168 6.85 3.13 28.48
CA ILE A 168 7.49 3.86 27.37
C ILE A 168 8.51 4.87 27.90
N LEU A 169 8.15 5.68 28.90
CA LEU A 169 9.07 6.68 29.48
C LEU A 169 10.30 6.03 30.11
N LYS A 170 10.12 4.88 30.77
CA LYS A 170 11.23 4.12 31.35
C LYS A 170 12.17 3.61 30.27
N GLU A 171 11.65 3.04 29.18
CA GLU A 171 12.49 2.57 28.07
C GLU A 171 13.21 3.71 27.36
N VAL A 172 12.52 4.81 27.06
CA VAL A 172 13.14 6.01 26.47
C VAL A 172 14.25 6.55 27.38
N GLY A 173 14.01 6.62 28.69
CA GLY A 173 15.02 7.02 29.67
C GLY A 173 16.24 6.09 29.70
N MET A 174 16.03 4.77 29.59
CA MET A 174 17.14 3.80 29.50
C MET A 174 17.92 3.94 28.20
N MET A 175 17.25 4.12 27.06
CA MET A 175 17.89 4.30 25.76
C MET A 175 18.72 5.59 25.71
N GLN A 176 18.18 6.70 26.26
CA GLN A 176 18.90 7.96 26.41
C GLN A 176 20.13 7.83 27.33
N ALA A 177 20.00 7.14 28.47
CA ALA A 177 21.11 6.90 29.37
C ALA A 177 22.23 6.05 28.73
N GLN A 178 21.88 5.21 27.75
CA GLN A 178 22.83 4.38 26.99
C GLN A 178 23.35 5.06 25.71
N GLN A 179 23.02 6.34 25.47
CA GLN A 179 23.35 7.08 24.23
C GLN A 179 22.91 6.37 22.93
N LYS A 180 21.86 5.55 23.00
CA LYS A 180 21.29 4.93 21.80
C LYS A 180 20.40 5.95 21.08
N PRO A 181 20.40 5.98 19.73
CA PRO A 181 19.45 6.80 18.99
C PRO A 181 18.02 6.37 19.32
N ILE A 182 17.14 7.36 19.50
CA ILE A 182 15.70 7.19 19.72
C ILE A 182 14.99 7.25 18.37
#